data_AF-A0A7U7YIS0-F1
#
_entry.id   AF-A0A7U7YIS0-F1
#
_cell.length_a   1.000
_cell.length_b   1.000
_cell.length_c   1.000
_cell.angle_alpha   90.00
_cell.angle_beta   90.00
_cell.angle_gamma   90.00
#
_symmetry.space_group_name_H-M   'P 1'
#
loop_
_entity.id
_entity.type
_entity.pdbx_description
1 polymer ?
#
loop_
_entity_poly.entity_id
_entity_poly.type
_entity_poly.pdbx_seq_one_letter_code
_entity_poly.pdbx_strand_id
1 'polypeptide(L)'
;MKKVLVLAAFIALFSFSFLSTGLTAQAALKDGTYSVDYTVLQGDSDSVSMANDYFDKPATVTVNGGKFSVSLQVNHSKWITGLWVEGSAVSVTSKNTANDTRKVSFPVSTLSSPVNAKIKVDIDDDGLNYHHEYQIKLRFDEGSAKALAGAVKSSDNNDTATPATKSDSSNKVANPKSSDSSQMFLYGIIFVAAGTGLVLLKRRAIFK
;
A
#
# COMPACT_ATOMS: atom_id res chain seq x y z
N MET A 1 -64.39 -14.26 -42.33
CA MET A 1 -63.65 -12.98 -42.32
C MET A 1 -62.51 -13.15 -41.30
N LYS A 2 -61.29 -13.54 -41.68
CA LYS A 2 -60.22 -12.66 -42.19
C LYS A 2 -60.08 -11.38 -41.34
N LYS A 3 -59.27 -11.44 -40.26
CA LYS A 3 -58.63 -10.34 -39.45
C LYS A 3 -58.43 -10.70 -37.95
N VAL A 4 -57.79 -11.82 -37.61
CA VAL A 4 -57.33 -12.10 -36.21
C VAL A 4 -55.94 -12.77 -36.13
N LEU A 5 -55.27 -13.03 -37.26
CA LEU A 5 -54.11 -13.93 -37.32
C LEU A 5 -52.77 -13.28 -37.72
N VAL A 6 -52.51 -12.02 -37.35
CA VAL A 6 -51.18 -11.38 -37.59
C VAL A 6 -50.80 -10.36 -36.49
N LEU A 7 -50.95 -10.71 -35.20
CA LEU A 7 -50.40 -9.87 -34.12
C LEU A 7 -49.93 -10.66 -32.88
N ALA A 8 -49.27 -11.79 -33.11
CA ALA A 8 -48.65 -12.63 -32.07
C ALA A 8 -47.21 -13.06 -32.42
N ALA A 9 -46.53 -12.29 -33.28
CA ALA A 9 -45.24 -12.66 -33.86
C ALA A 9 -44.21 -11.51 -33.92
N PHE A 10 -44.35 -10.49 -33.05
CA PHE A 10 -43.40 -9.36 -32.95
C PHE A 10 -42.94 -9.02 -31.52
N ILE A 11 -43.28 -9.86 -30.54
CA ILE A 11 -42.83 -9.73 -29.13
C ILE A 11 -41.90 -10.91 -28.75
N ALA A 12 -41.16 -11.41 -29.74
CA ALA A 12 -40.25 -12.56 -29.58
C ALA A 12 -38.81 -12.28 -30.08
N LEU A 13 -38.51 -11.04 -30.50
CA LEU A 13 -37.20 -10.65 -31.04
C LEU A 13 -36.56 -9.40 -30.39
N PHE A 14 -37.11 -8.91 -29.26
CA PHE A 14 -36.52 -7.79 -28.50
C PHE A 14 -35.95 -8.21 -27.13
N SER A 15 -35.81 -9.52 -26.90
CA SER A 15 -35.44 -10.10 -25.59
C SER A 15 -34.02 -10.65 -25.53
N PHE A 16 -33.19 -10.44 -26.57
CA PHE A 16 -31.85 -11.04 -26.67
C PHE A 16 -30.75 -10.03 -27.07
N SER A 17 -30.88 -8.78 -26.63
CA SER A 17 -29.82 -7.78 -26.74
C SER A 17 -29.72 -6.91 -25.49
N PHE A 18 -30.00 -7.48 -24.31
CA PHE A 18 -29.29 -7.04 -23.12
C PHE A 18 -27.85 -7.52 -23.26
N LEU A 19 -27.09 -6.66 -23.95
CA LEU A 19 -25.67 -6.77 -24.21
C LEU A 19 -25.00 -7.20 -22.91
N SER A 20 -24.28 -8.31 -22.94
CA SER A 20 -23.41 -8.69 -21.84
C SER A 20 -22.39 -7.55 -21.67
N THR A 21 -22.63 -6.67 -20.70
CA THR A 21 -21.57 -5.86 -20.11
C THR A 21 -20.63 -6.89 -19.53
N GLY A 22 -19.60 -7.24 -20.31
CA GLY A 22 -18.53 -8.09 -19.85
C GLY A 22 -18.02 -7.44 -18.59
N LEU A 23 -18.30 -8.06 -17.44
CA LEU A 23 -17.65 -7.69 -16.21
C LEU A 23 -16.19 -8.03 -16.48
N THR A 24 -15.43 -7.03 -16.91
CA THR A 24 -13.99 -7.15 -17.07
C THR A 24 -13.52 -7.55 -15.69
N ALA A 25 -13.14 -8.81 -15.54
CA ALA A 25 -12.51 -9.32 -14.34
C ALA A 25 -11.12 -8.66 -14.28
N GLN A 26 -11.13 -7.38 -13.89
CA GLN A 26 -9.97 -6.67 -13.39
C GLN A 26 -9.38 -7.60 -12.34
N ALA A 27 -8.16 -8.06 -12.58
CA ALA A 27 -7.57 -9.14 -11.80
C ALA A 27 -7.34 -8.64 -10.37
N ALA A 28 -8.35 -8.80 -9.52
CA ALA A 28 -8.38 -8.23 -8.19
C ALA A 28 -7.16 -8.73 -7.40
N LEU A 29 -6.48 -7.80 -6.74
CA LEU A 29 -5.41 -8.15 -5.82
C LEU A 29 -5.93 -9.18 -4.82
N LYS A 30 -5.22 -10.30 -4.68
CA LYS A 30 -5.51 -11.31 -3.65
C LYS A 30 -5.28 -10.73 -2.25
N ASP A 31 -5.83 -11.39 -1.24
CA ASP A 31 -5.56 -11.06 0.16
C ASP A 31 -4.05 -11.07 0.46
N GLY A 32 -3.59 -10.03 1.17
CA GLY A 32 -2.18 -9.79 1.45
C GLY A 32 -1.87 -8.31 1.71
N THR A 33 -0.58 -7.99 1.89
CA THR A 33 -0.10 -6.62 2.06
C THR A 33 0.86 -6.25 0.92
N TYR A 34 0.69 -5.05 0.38
CA TYR A 34 1.35 -4.57 -0.83
C TYR A 34 1.96 -3.19 -0.60
N SER A 35 3.09 -2.96 -1.24
CA SER A 35 3.62 -1.63 -1.54
C SER A 35 3.01 -1.16 -2.85
N VAL A 36 2.39 0.02 -2.87
CA VAL A 36 1.68 0.55 -4.05
C VAL A 36 2.07 2.00 -4.25
N ASP A 37 2.57 2.35 -5.43
CA ASP A 37 2.86 3.74 -5.80
C ASP A 37 1.55 4.52 -5.97
N TYR A 38 1.61 5.82 -5.67
CA TYR A 38 0.47 6.71 -5.79
C TYR A 38 0.91 8.15 -5.99
N THR A 39 -0.01 8.98 -6.48
CA THR A 39 0.20 10.42 -6.66
C THR A 39 -0.94 11.17 -5.99
N VAL A 40 -0.62 12.29 -5.34
CA VAL A 40 -1.64 13.23 -4.85
C VAL A 40 -1.92 14.23 -5.97
N LEU A 41 -3.14 14.23 -6.49
CA LEU A 41 -3.61 15.14 -7.53
C LEU A 41 -4.44 16.28 -6.92
N GLN A 42 -4.68 17.31 -7.73
CA GLN A 42 -5.57 18.41 -7.39
C GLN A 42 -7.03 17.92 -7.26
N GLY A 43 -7.87 18.66 -6.54
CA GLY A 43 -9.28 18.29 -6.35
C GLY A 43 -10.12 18.43 -7.63
N ASP A 44 -9.77 19.38 -8.49
CA ASP A 44 -10.50 19.79 -9.69
C ASP A 44 -9.89 19.29 -11.01
N SER A 45 -8.59 18.97 -11.03
CA SER A 45 -7.88 18.45 -12.20
C SER A 45 -7.09 17.17 -11.91
N ASP A 46 -6.59 16.51 -12.97
CA ASP A 46 -5.68 15.36 -12.86
C ASP A 46 -4.19 15.79 -12.76
N SER A 47 -3.93 17.08 -12.54
CA SER A 47 -2.59 17.61 -12.32
C SER A 47 -2.06 17.20 -10.93
N VAL A 48 -0.75 17.02 -10.80
CA VAL A 48 -0.10 16.79 -9.50
C VAL A 48 -0.37 17.99 -8.58
N SER A 49 -0.75 17.71 -7.33
CA SER A 49 -0.93 18.73 -6.30
C SER A 49 0.40 19.06 -5.63
N MET A 50 0.60 20.32 -5.21
CA MET A 50 1.69 20.69 -4.30
C MET A 50 1.65 19.88 -2.99
N ALA A 51 0.48 19.37 -2.60
CA ALA A 51 0.33 18.47 -1.47
C ALA A 51 1.13 17.16 -1.63
N ASN A 52 1.47 16.75 -2.86
CA ASN A 52 2.08 15.44 -3.14
C ASN A 52 3.39 15.19 -2.36
N ASP A 53 4.17 16.23 -2.13
CA ASP A 53 5.51 16.12 -1.53
C ASP A 53 5.45 15.95 0.00
N TYR A 54 4.29 16.21 0.60
CA TYR A 54 4.03 16.05 2.04
C TYR A 54 3.51 14.65 2.41
N PHE A 55 3.34 13.77 1.41
CA PHE A 55 2.87 12.41 1.58
C PHE A 55 3.92 11.43 1.04
N ASP A 56 4.56 10.68 1.92
CA ASP A 56 5.67 9.81 1.54
C ASP A 56 5.20 8.65 0.65
N LYS A 57 6.05 8.25 -0.29
CA LYS A 57 5.82 7.16 -1.25
C LYS A 57 6.72 5.97 -0.92
N PRO A 58 6.31 4.72 -1.15
CA PRO A 58 5.00 4.25 -1.63
C PRO A 58 3.95 4.16 -0.49
N ALA A 59 2.68 3.93 -0.86
CA ALA A 59 1.64 3.55 0.09
C ALA A 59 1.81 2.09 0.52
N THR A 60 1.30 1.74 1.71
CA THR A 60 1.06 0.34 2.08
C THR A 60 -0.43 0.04 1.97
N VAL A 61 -0.80 -0.99 1.21
CA VAL A 61 -2.20 -1.42 1.04
C VAL A 61 -2.37 -2.84 1.54
N THR A 62 -3.31 -3.05 2.45
CA THR A 62 -3.72 -4.38 2.89
C THR A 62 -5.06 -4.73 2.26
N VAL A 63 -5.12 -5.88 1.62
CA VAL A 63 -6.32 -6.46 1.01
C VAL A 63 -6.83 -7.57 1.91
N ASN A 64 -8.11 -7.51 2.28
CA ASN A 64 -8.77 -8.59 3.00
C ASN A 64 -10.22 -8.78 2.54
N GLY A 65 -10.54 -9.95 1.97
CA GLY A 65 -11.85 -10.26 1.40
C GLY A 65 -12.31 -9.25 0.34
N GLY A 66 -11.37 -8.78 -0.49
CA GLY A 66 -11.62 -7.73 -1.51
C GLY A 66 -11.81 -6.31 -0.95
N LYS A 67 -11.62 -6.08 0.36
CA LYS A 67 -11.63 -4.75 0.96
C LYS A 67 -10.21 -4.20 1.06
N PHE A 68 -10.03 -2.94 0.70
CA PHE A 68 -8.74 -2.25 0.75
C PHE A 68 -8.63 -1.37 2.00
N SER A 69 -7.56 -1.56 2.77
CA SER A 69 -7.12 -0.62 3.80
C SER A 69 -5.79 -0.01 3.36
N VAL A 70 -5.77 1.31 3.19
CA VAL A 70 -4.58 2.06 2.79
C VAL A 70 -3.92 2.64 4.04
N SER A 71 -2.60 2.63 4.06
CA SER A 71 -1.75 3.25 5.08
C SER A 71 -0.72 4.15 4.40
N LEU A 72 -0.77 5.45 4.74
CA LEU A 72 0.11 6.50 4.21
C LEU A 72 0.95 7.10 5.34
N GLN A 73 2.15 7.58 5.02
CA GLN A 73 2.93 8.42 5.92
C GLN A 73 2.85 9.88 5.46
N VAL A 74 2.56 10.78 6.40
CA VAL A 74 2.51 12.22 6.20
C VAL A 74 3.76 12.81 6.86
N ASN A 75 4.53 13.59 6.10
CA ASN A 75 5.67 14.36 6.60
C ASN A 75 5.24 15.82 6.87
N HIS A 76 6.07 16.59 7.59
CA HIS A 76 5.69 17.91 8.13
C HIS A 76 4.32 17.84 8.84
N SER A 77 4.16 16.82 9.70
CA SER A 77 2.89 16.44 10.30
C SER A 77 2.24 17.55 11.13
N LYS A 78 2.99 18.56 11.59
CA LYS A 78 2.42 19.75 12.23
C LYS A 78 1.57 20.59 11.29
N TRP A 79 2.02 20.77 10.04
CA TRP A 79 1.37 21.67 9.07
C TRP A 79 0.04 21.11 8.57
N ILE A 80 -0.01 19.82 8.23
CA ILE A 80 -1.26 19.16 7.81
C ILE A 80 -2.03 18.73 9.06
N THR A 81 -2.84 19.62 9.63
CA THR A 81 -3.60 19.39 10.87
C THR A 81 -4.82 18.49 10.67
N GLY A 82 -5.41 18.48 9.47
CA GLY A 82 -6.60 17.71 9.13
C GLY A 82 -6.43 16.89 7.86
N LEU A 83 -6.98 15.67 7.85
CA LEU A 83 -7.03 14.80 6.67
C LEU A 83 -8.30 13.94 6.71
N TRP A 84 -9.09 14.01 5.65
CA TRP A 84 -10.30 13.24 5.43
C TRP A 84 -10.24 12.54 4.08
N VAL A 85 -10.73 11.31 3.99
CA VAL A 85 -10.83 10.51 2.76
C VAL A 85 -12.27 10.04 2.61
N GLU A 86 -12.86 10.21 1.42
CA GLU A 86 -14.29 9.94 1.15
C GLU A 86 -15.23 10.59 2.20
N GLY A 87 -14.87 11.77 2.71
CA GLY A 87 -15.60 12.52 3.73
C GLY A 87 -15.37 12.07 5.18
N SER A 88 -14.70 10.94 5.41
CA SER A 88 -14.40 10.39 6.74
C SER A 88 -13.02 10.81 7.24
N ALA A 89 -12.87 11.12 8.52
CA ALA A 89 -11.56 11.42 9.11
C ALA A 89 -10.70 10.15 9.15
N VAL A 90 -9.41 10.28 8.82
CA VAL A 90 -8.49 9.13 8.82
C VAL A 90 -8.06 8.73 10.24
N SER A 91 -7.78 7.46 10.46
CA SER A 91 -7.22 6.97 11.73
C SER A 91 -5.72 7.22 11.78
N VAL A 92 -5.18 7.73 12.88
CA VAL A 92 -3.73 7.88 13.07
C VAL A 92 -3.18 6.61 13.74
N THR A 93 -2.33 5.87 13.02
CA THR A 93 -1.79 4.57 13.48
C THR A 93 -0.44 4.70 14.17
N SER A 94 0.35 5.73 13.85
CA SER A 94 1.55 6.09 14.61
C SER A 94 1.95 7.56 14.41
N LYS A 95 2.78 8.10 15.32
CA LYS A 95 3.40 9.43 15.22
C LYS A 95 4.88 9.33 15.57
N ASN A 96 5.71 10.11 14.89
CA ASN A 96 7.13 10.30 15.21
C ASN A 96 7.39 11.81 15.32
N THR A 97 7.44 12.30 16.56
CA THR A 97 7.63 13.73 16.85
C THR A 97 9.03 14.24 16.52
N ALA A 98 10.05 13.37 16.53
CA ALA A 98 11.44 13.76 16.26
C ALA A 98 11.69 14.05 14.77
N ASN A 99 10.99 13.36 13.87
CA ASN A 99 11.06 13.57 12.41
C ASN A 99 9.85 14.34 11.86
N ASP A 100 8.96 14.83 12.73
CA ASP A 100 7.63 15.39 12.39
C ASP A 100 6.85 14.59 11.33
N THR A 101 6.68 13.29 11.55
CA THR A 101 5.88 12.42 10.68
C THR A 101 4.76 11.71 11.43
N ARG A 102 3.72 11.30 10.70
CA ARG A 102 2.67 10.40 11.22
C ARG A 102 2.28 9.37 10.18
N LYS A 103 1.85 8.19 10.62
CA LYS A 103 1.15 7.23 9.75
C LYS A 103 -0.35 7.32 9.98
N VAL A 104 -1.09 7.30 8.88
CA VAL A 104 -2.55 7.33 8.85
C VAL A 104 -3.08 6.12 8.10
N SER A 105 -4.25 5.62 8.47
CA SER A 105 -4.92 4.53 7.77
C SER A 105 -6.40 4.80 7.59
N PHE A 106 -6.94 4.36 6.45
CA PHE A 106 -8.32 4.54 6.04
C PHE A 106 -8.72 3.43 5.05
N PRO A 107 -9.99 2.99 5.05
CA PRO A 107 -10.52 2.12 4.01
C PRO A 107 -10.67 2.89 2.69
N VAL A 108 -10.62 2.19 1.56
CA VAL A 108 -11.07 2.71 0.26
C VAL A 108 -11.91 1.67 -0.47
N SER A 109 -12.83 2.14 -1.31
CA SER A 109 -13.72 1.30 -2.12
C SER A 109 -12.99 0.64 -3.30
N THR A 110 -12.00 1.31 -3.89
CA THR A 110 -11.21 0.84 -5.04
C THR A 110 -9.84 1.53 -5.08
N LEU A 111 -8.88 0.92 -5.78
CA LEU A 111 -7.57 1.51 -6.11
C LEU A 111 -7.50 2.04 -7.55
N SER A 112 -8.38 1.55 -8.43
CA SER A 112 -8.28 1.73 -9.89
C SER A 112 -8.78 3.11 -10.37
N SER A 113 -9.36 3.92 -9.47
CA SER A 113 -9.82 5.29 -9.74
C SER A 113 -9.36 6.25 -8.63
N PRO A 114 -9.15 7.56 -8.92
CA PRO A 114 -8.72 8.52 -7.91
C PRO A 114 -9.71 8.64 -6.75
N VAL A 115 -9.22 8.50 -5.52
CA VAL A 115 -10.04 8.58 -4.29
C VAL A 115 -10.07 10.03 -3.79
N ASN A 116 -11.26 10.59 -3.58
CA ASN A 116 -11.43 11.97 -3.11
C ASN A 116 -10.97 12.12 -1.65
N ALA A 117 -10.20 13.17 -1.38
CA ALA A 117 -9.74 13.52 -0.04
C ALA A 117 -9.73 15.04 0.19
N LYS A 118 -9.68 15.44 1.46
CA LYS A 118 -9.54 16.84 1.89
C LYS A 118 -8.41 16.92 2.90
N ILE A 119 -7.56 17.94 2.78
CA ILE A 119 -6.59 18.32 3.82
C ILE A 119 -6.95 19.67 4.42
N LYS A 120 -6.62 19.86 5.69
CA LYS A 120 -6.49 21.19 6.32
C LYS A 120 -5.01 21.42 6.61
N VAL A 121 -4.53 22.58 6.19
CA VAL A 121 -3.17 23.05 6.44
C VAL A 121 -3.26 24.28 7.33
N ASP A 122 -2.60 24.24 8.48
CA ASP A 122 -2.39 25.37 9.37
C ASP A 122 -0.88 25.53 9.59
N ILE A 123 -0.36 26.72 9.31
CA ILE A 123 1.00 27.11 9.62
C ILE A 123 0.88 28.46 10.32
N ASP A 124 1.32 28.51 11.57
CA ASP A 124 1.40 29.69 12.44
C ASP A 124 2.87 30.12 12.70
N ASP A 125 3.83 29.32 12.23
CA ASP A 125 5.27 29.51 12.46
C ASP A 125 5.84 30.66 11.61
N ASP A 126 6.85 31.34 12.15
CA ASP A 126 7.65 32.39 11.47
C ASP A 126 6.85 33.56 10.85
N GLY A 127 5.64 33.82 11.36
CA GLY A 127 4.77 34.92 10.90
C GLY A 127 4.05 34.63 9.58
N LEU A 128 4.16 33.40 9.07
CA LEU A 128 3.24 32.89 8.05
C LEU A 128 1.92 32.58 8.76
N ASN A 129 0.86 33.27 8.38
CA ASN A 129 -0.50 33.09 8.89
C ASN A 129 -1.32 32.37 7.81
N TYR A 130 -1.13 31.05 7.69
CA TYR A 130 -1.61 30.27 6.55
C TYR A 130 -2.58 29.18 7.00
N HIS A 131 -3.87 29.39 6.71
CA HIS A 131 -4.96 28.49 7.11
C HIS A 131 -5.86 28.18 5.92
N HIS A 132 -5.70 27.01 5.33
CA HIS A 132 -6.45 26.61 4.14
C HIS A 132 -6.93 25.16 4.20
N GLU A 133 -8.10 24.92 3.63
CA GLU A 133 -8.57 23.59 3.29
C GLU A 133 -8.46 23.36 1.78
N TYR A 134 -7.94 22.21 1.37
CA TYR A 134 -7.81 21.84 -0.03
C TYR A 134 -8.46 20.49 -0.30
N GLN A 135 -9.22 20.42 -1.39
CA GLN A 135 -9.61 19.15 -2.00
C GLN A 135 -8.43 18.61 -2.81
N ILE A 136 -8.17 17.32 -2.66
CA ILE A 136 -7.12 16.57 -3.36
C ILE A 136 -7.69 15.21 -3.77
N LYS A 137 -7.01 14.52 -4.69
CA LYS A 137 -7.33 13.12 -5.02
C LYS A 137 -6.12 12.24 -4.82
N LEU A 138 -6.33 11.02 -4.34
CA LEU A 138 -5.30 9.99 -4.21
C LEU A 138 -5.44 9.03 -5.39
N ARG A 139 -4.54 9.13 -6.39
CA ARG A 139 -4.49 8.18 -7.51
C ARG A 139 -3.45 7.11 -7.20
N PHE A 140 -3.91 5.90 -6.89
CA PHE A 140 -3.05 4.73 -6.76
C PHE A 140 -2.69 4.16 -8.15
N ASP A 141 -1.52 3.55 -8.27
CA ASP A 141 -1.15 2.73 -9.41
C ASP A 141 -1.20 1.25 -9.03
N GLU A 142 -2.34 0.61 -9.27
CA GLU A 142 -2.55 -0.82 -9.00
C GLU A 142 -1.55 -1.72 -9.75
N GLY A 143 -1.01 -1.26 -10.90
CA GLY A 143 0.02 -1.98 -11.66
C GLY A 143 1.40 -1.99 -11.00
N SER A 144 1.67 -1.04 -10.08
CA SER A 144 2.92 -1.00 -9.28
C SER A 144 2.93 -1.98 -8.10
N ALA A 145 1.80 -2.65 -7.81
CA ALA A 145 1.58 -3.35 -6.55
C ALA A 145 2.59 -4.49 -6.30
N LYS A 146 3.54 -4.24 -5.40
CA LYS A 146 4.57 -5.20 -5.01
C LYS A 146 4.25 -5.80 -3.64
N ALA A 147 4.02 -7.11 -3.60
CA ALA A 147 3.76 -7.82 -2.35
C ALA A 147 4.89 -7.61 -1.32
N LEU A 148 4.49 -7.28 -0.09
CA LEU A 148 5.36 -7.19 1.07
C LEU A 148 5.33 -8.52 1.82
N ALA A 149 6.50 -9.05 2.18
CA ALA A 149 6.62 -10.34 2.84
C ALA A 149 6.15 -10.25 4.31
N GLY A 150 4.86 -10.46 4.54
CA GLY A 150 4.28 -10.49 5.88
C GLY A 150 2.75 -10.65 5.84
N ALA A 151 2.23 -11.54 6.69
CA ALA A 151 0.79 -11.81 6.88
C ALA A 151 0.03 -12.36 5.66
N VAL A 152 0.53 -13.43 5.05
CA VAL A 152 -0.37 -14.46 4.50
C VAL A 152 -0.94 -15.25 5.68
N LYS A 153 -2.21 -15.03 6.03
CA LYS A 153 -2.98 -16.03 6.76
C LYS A 153 -3.37 -17.11 5.76
N SER A 154 -2.57 -18.17 5.65
CA SER A 154 -3.04 -19.41 5.05
C SER A 154 -4.15 -19.96 5.92
N SER A 155 -5.38 -19.87 5.44
CA SER A 155 -6.47 -20.70 5.91
C SER A 155 -6.68 -21.79 4.88
N ASP A 156 -5.97 -22.91 5.04
CA ASP A 156 -6.38 -24.21 4.52
C ASP A 156 -5.80 -25.28 5.45
N ASN A 157 -6.67 -25.84 6.29
CA ASN A 157 -6.42 -27.08 7.00
C ASN A 157 -6.91 -28.23 6.11
N ASN A 158 -6.03 -29.18 5.80
CA ASN A 158 -6.47 -30.57 5.78
C ASN A 158 -5.36 -31.48 6.30
N ASP A 159 -5.73 -32.38 7.21
CA ASP A 159 -4.87 -33.33 7.88
C ASP A 159 -4.93 -34.68 7.15
N THR A 160 -3.78 -35.29 6.87
CA THR A 160 -3.68 -36.75 6.89
C THR A 160 -2.24 -37.26 7.05
N ALA A 161 -1.94 -37.70 8.27
CA ALA A 161 -1.17 -38.91 8.63
C ALA A 161 0.17 -39.26 7.93
N THR A 162 1.23 -39.27 8.74
CA THR A 162 2.56 -39.90 8.49
C THR A 162 2.49 -41.43 8.32
N PRO A 163 3.53 -42.05 7.74
CA PRO A 163 4.29 -43.04 8.52
C PRO A 163 5.81 -42.73 8.59
N ALA A 164 6.44 -43.11 9.70
CA ALA A 164 7.80 -42.73 10.06
C ALA A 164 8.91 -43.70 9.58
N THR A 165 10.17 -43.27 9.68
CA THR A 165 11.32 -44.15 9.95
C THR A 165 12.33 -43.45 10.87
N LYS A 166 12.96 -44.23 11.75
CA LYS A 166 13.85 -43.81 12.85
C LYS A 166 15.22 -43.30 12.39
N SER A 167 15.87 -42.50 13.25
CA SER A 167 17.16 -42.92 13.84
C SER A 167 17.46 -42.18 15.15
N ASP A 168 18.00 -42.91 16.13
CA ASP A 168 18.29 -42.45 17.50
C ASP A 168 19.62 -41.70 17.63
N SER A 169 19.70 -40.75 18.56
CA SER A 169 20.80 -40.67 19.55
C SER A 169 20.48 -39.70 20.70
N SER A 170 20.82 -40.11 21.92
CA SER A 170 20.44 -39.46 23.18
C SER A 170 21.59 -38.64 23.79
N ASN A 171 21.30 -37.47 24.38
CA ASN A 171 21.84 -37.13 25.71
C ASN A 171 21.06 -36.03 26.46
N LYS A 172 21.28 -35.92 27.78
CA LYS A 172 20.33 -35.31 28.76
C LYS A 172 21.06 -34.70 29.98
N VAL A 173 20.73 -33.53 30.57
CA VAL A 173 19.83 -32.38 30.26
C VAL A 173 20.25 -31.19 31.16
N ALA A 174 20.01 -29.92 30.76
CA ALA A 174 20.01 -28.76 31.67
C ALA A 174 19.06 -27.64 31.17
N ASN A 175 18.50 -26.83 32.08
CA ASN A 175 17.49 -25.78 31.85
C ASN A 175 17.45 -24.82 33.08
N PRO A 176 17.03 -23.53 33.03
CA PRO A 176 16.70 -22.59 31.94
C PRO A 176 17.72 -21.39 31.87
N LYS A 177 17.67 -20.35 31.01
CA LYS A 177 16.58 -19.37 30.72
C LYS A 177 17.00 -18.32 29.65
N SER A 178 15.99 -17.79 28.93
CA SER A 178 15.95 -16.53 28.15
C SER A 178 16.93 -16.30 26.98
N SER A 179 16.46 -16.68 25.77
CA SER A 179 16.49 -15.87 24.53
C SER A 179 17.76 -15.02 24.31
N ASP A 180 18.86 -15.59 23.83
CA ASP A 180 19.08 -16.04 22.45
C ASP A 180 19.03 -14.91 21.42
N SER A 181 20.22 -14.41 21.12
CA SER A 181 20.54 -13.53 20.00
C SER A 181 21.26 -14.34 18.92
N SER A 182 20.55 -14.93 17.95
CA SER A 182 21.19 -15.32 16.67
C SER A 182 20.24 -15.70 15.53
N GLN A 183 20.09 -14.80 14.54
CA GLN A 183 20.17 -15.18 13.12
C GLN A 183 20.84 -14.04 12.30
N MET A 184 22.01 -13.61 12.75
CA MET A 184 22.91 -12.69 12.02
C MET A 184 23.75 -13.45 10.97
N PHE A 185 23.09 -14.18 10.06
CA PHE A 185 23.76 -15.08 9.11
C PHE A 185 23.24 -15.01 7.65
N LEU A 186 22.89 -13.83 7.14
CA LEU A 186 22.58 -13.68 5.70
C LEU A 186 23.08 -12.42 4.96
N TYR A 187 23.71 -11.45 5.63
CA TYR A 187 24.24 -10.24 4.95
C TYR A 187 25.72 -9.91 5.26
N GLY A 188 26.48 -10.87 5.78
CA GLY A 188 27.88 -10.69 6.18
C GLY A 188 28.93 -10.72 5.06
N ILE A 189 28.56 -10.73 3.76
CA ILE A 189 29.53 -10.91 2.64
C ILE A 189 29.29 -9.95 1.44
N ILE A 190 28.95 -8.66 1.69
CA ILE A 190 29.09 -7.60 0.66
C ILE A 190 29.62 -6.29 1.27
N PHE A 191 30.69 -6.32 2.08
CA PHE A 191 31.26 -5.08 2.65
C PHE A 191 32.79 -5.00 2.78
N VAL A 192 33.57 -5.85 2.07
CA VAL A 192 35.04 -5.87 2.16
C VAL A 192 35.76 -5.40 0.87
N ALA A 193 35.06 -5.28 -0.27
CA ALA A 193 35.69 -5.00 -1.57
C ALA A 193 35.77 -3.51 -1.98
N ALA A 194 35.17 -2.56 -1.23
CA ALA A 194 35.10 -1.15 -1.62
C ALA A 194 35.91 -0.17 -0.74
N GLY A 195 36.51 -0.65 0.37
CA GLY A 195 37.16 0.22 1.37
C GLY A 195 38.61 0.60 1.09
N THR A 196 39.33 -0.15 0.26
CA THR A 196 40.80 0.01 0.08
C THR A 196 41.19 0.84 -1.15
N GLY A 197 40.25 1.13 -2.07
CA GLY A 197 40.53 1.91 -3.29
C GLY A 197 40.65 3.42 -3.08
N LEU A 198 39.98 4.00 -2.08
CA LEU A 198 39.83 5.45 -1.94
C LEU A 198 40.92 6.14 -1.10
N VAL A 199 41.92 5.40 -0.60
CA VAL A 199 42.99 5.96 0.25
C VAL A 199 44.26 6.30 -0.53
N LEU A 200 44.47 5.74 -1.73
CA LEU A 200 45.70 5.92 -2.52
C LEU A 200 45.68 7.07 -3.55
N LEU A 201 44.55 7.74 -3.75
CA LEU A 201 44.42 8.85 -4.72
C LEU A 201 44.65 10.26 -4.14
N LYS A 202 44.78 10.42 -2.82
CA LYS A 202 45.03 11.72 -2.16
C LYS A 202 46.50 12.13 -1.97
N ARG A 203 47.46 11.44 -2.60
CA ARG A 203 48.91 11.76 -2.52
C ARG A 203 49.62 12.02 -3.87
N ARG A 204 48.89 12.36 -4.94
CA ARG A 204 49.45 12.89 -6.20
C ARG A 204 48.76 14.18 -6.66
N ALA A 205 48.82 15.22 -5.82
CA ALA A 205 48.37 16.57 -6.15
C ALA A 205 49.19 17.68 -5.46
N ILE A 206 50.47 17.41 -5.16
CA ILE A 206 51.45 18.43 -4.72
C ILE A 206 52.79 18.10 -5.38
N PHE A 207 52.96 18.50 -6.64
CA PHE A 207 54.26 18.77 -7.28
C PHE A 207 54.04 19.33 -8.70
N LYS A 208 53.79 20.64 -8.78
CA LYS A 208 54.34 21.51 -9.82
C LYS A 208 54.31 22.95 -9.32
#